data_AF-A0A830C6G4-F1
#
_entry.id   AF-A0A830C6G4-F1
#
_cell.length_a   1.000
_cell.length_b   1.000
_cell.length_c   1.000
_cell.angle_alpha   90.00
_cell.angle_beta   90.00
_cell.angle_gamma   90.00
#
_symmetry.space_group_name_H-M   'P 1'
#
loop_
_entity.id
_entity.type
_entity.pdbx_description
1 polymer ?
#
loop_
_entity_poly.entity_id
_entity_poly.type
_entity_poly.pdbx_seq_one_letter_code
_entity_poly.pdbx_strand_id
1 'polypeptide(L)'
;PYRGVRYHLDEWGAGRGAPQNFKELFNLRHAKARNVVERAFELLKIQWAILRSCSYFSIKTQNRIIMACCLLHNFIRTTMANDPMQDEVAEDHTEHNHLPDDGSYVDQVDTSMEWNQWRDEIAQSMFNEWRSNR
;
A
#
# COMPACT_ATOMS: atom_id res chain seq x y z
N PRO A 1 -0.25 -7.06 -9.87
CA PRO A 1 -0.43 -5.94 -10.85
C PRO A 1 -0.18 -6.42 -12.29
N TYR A 2 -0.68 -5.70 -13.29
CA TYR A 2 -0.34 -5.95 -14.69
C TYR A 2 1.03 -5.32 -15.00
N ARG A 3 1.99 -6.13 -15.46
CA ARG A 3 3.30 -5.66 -15.91
C ARG A 3 3.17 -4.89 -17.23
N GLY A 4 4.04 -3.90 -17.44
CA GLY A 4 4.05 -3.06 -18.65
C GLY A 4 2.85 -2.12 -18.80
N VAL A 5 2.08 -1.94 -17.72
CA VAL A 5 0.93 -1.03 -17.67
C VAL A 5 1.20 0.01 -16.59
N ARG A 6 0.79 1.27 -16.84
CA ARG A 6 0.90 2.39 -15.88
C ARG A 6 0.51 1.94 -14.47
N TYR A 7 1.31 2.30 -13.48
CA TYR A 7 1.21 1.82 -12.10
C TYR A 7 1.45 2.91 -11.06
N HIS A 8 2.40 3.82 -11.28
CA HIS A 8 2.75 4.83 -10.28
C HIS A 8 1.64 5.88 -10.16
N LEU A 9 1.30 6.29 -8.94
CA LEU A 9 0.22 7.26 -8.70
C LEU A 9 0.48 8.60 -9.40
N ASP A 10 1.75 8.99 -9.53
CA ASP A 10 2.16 10.21 -10.23
C ASP A 10 1.79 10.20 -11.72
N GLU A 11 1.67 9.02 -12.33
CA GLU A 11 1.23 8.86 -13.73
C GLU A 11 -0.26 9.21 -13.92
N TRP A 12 -1.02 9.37 -12.84
CA TRP A 12 -2.45 9.67 -12.83
C TRP A 12 -2.79 11.08 -12.34
N GLY A 13 -1.78 11.95 -12.19
CA GLY A 13 -1.96 13.34 -11.77
C GLY A 13 -2.77 14.20 -12.74
N ALA A 14 -3.03 15.46 -12.34
CA ALA A 14 -3.82 16.41 -13.12
C ALA A 14 -3.32 16.52 -14.58
N GLY A 15 -4.23 16.34 -15.54
CA GLY A 15 -3.93 16.42 -16.97
C GLY A 15 -3.42 15.12 -17.63
N ARG A 16 -3.16 14.03 -16.88
CA ARG A 16 -2.63 12.76 -17.43
C ARG A 16 -3.69 11.74 -17.88
N GLY A 17 -4.96 12.13 -17.81
CA GLY A 17 -6.11 11.37 -18.31
C GLY A 17 -6.54 10.22 -17.39
N ALA A 18 -7.82 9.83 -17.51
CA ALA A 18 -8.38 8.70 -16.77
C ALA A 18 -7.84 7.35 -17.29
N PRO A 19 -7.93 6.25 -16.51
CA PRO A 19 -7.65 4.91 -16.98
C PRO A 19 -8.44 4.57 -18.24
N GLN A 20 -7.76 4.00 -19.24
CA GLN A 20 -8.34 3.71 -20.55
C GLN A 20 -8.82 2.25 -20.69
N ASN A 21 -8.28 1.35 -19.87
CA ASN A 21 -8.61 -0.07 -19.92
C ASN A 21 -8.65 -0.69 -18.53
N PHE A 22 -9.14 -1.92 -18.45
CA PHE A 22 -9.30 -2.65 -17.19
C PHE A 22 -7.97 -2.88 -16.45
N LYS A 23 -6.86 -3.06 -17.18
CA LYS A 23 -5.54 -3.25 -16.58
C LYS A 23 -5.03 -1.98 -15.91
N GLU A 24 -5.19 -0.85 -16.59
CA GLU A 24 -4.85 0.48 -16.06
C GLU A 24 -5.67 0.82 -14.82
N LEU A 25 -6.99 0.60 -14.86
CA LEU A 25 -7.85 0.86 -13.71
C LEU A 25 -7.49 -0.05 -12.52
N PHE A 26 -7.23 -1.33 -12.78
CA PHE A 26 -6.79 -2.28 -11.77
C PHE A 26 -5.48 -1.82 -11.12
N ASN A 27 -4.48 -1.47 -11.93
CA ASN A 27 -3.18 -0.99 -11.44
C ASN A 27 -3.33 0.29 -10.62
N LEU A 28 -4.13 1.26 -11.08
CA LEU A 28 -4.43 2.47 -10.32
C LEU A 28 -5.05 2.17 -8.95
N ARG A 29 -6.11 1.34 -8.92
CA ARG A 29 -6.78 0.98 -7.65
C ARG A 29 -5.83 0.19 -6.74
N HIS A 30 -5.04 -0.72 -7.30
CA HIS A 30 -4.03 -1.47 -6.56
C HIS A 30 -2.98 -0.54 -5.95
N ALA A 31 -2.42 0.39 -6.73
CA ALA A 31 -1.44 1.36 -6.25
C ALA A 31 -2.02 2.25 -5.13
N LYS A 32 -3.27 2.70 -5.26
CA LYS A 32 -3.97 3.45 -4.19
C LYS A 32 -4.12 2.62 -2.91
N ALA A 33 -4.56 1.37 -3.04
CA ALA A 33 -4.71 0.48 -1.89
C ALA A 33 -3.36 0.20 -1.22
N ARG A 34 -2.31 -0.04 -2.02
CA ARG A 34 -0.95 -0.23 -1.53
C ARG A 34 -0.45 1.01 -0.76
N ASN A 35 -0.64 2.21 -1.31
CA ASN A 35 -0.23 3.46 -0.67
C ASN A 35 -0.87 3.63 0.72
N VAL A 36 -2.15 3.30 0.88
CA VAL A 36 -2.83 3.32 2.20
C VAL A 36 -2.17 2.34 3.18
N VAL A 37 -1.83 1.14 2.72
CA VAL A 37 -1.18 0.12 3.56
C VAL A 37 0.23 0.54 3.94
N GLU A 38 1.02 1.03 2.99
CA GLU A 38 2.39 1.52 3.23
C GLU A 38 2.39 2.67 4.24
N ARG A 39 1.52 3.66 4.05
CA ARG A 39 1.36 4.79 4.98
C ARG A 39 1.01 4.33 6.39
N ALA A 40 0.16 3.30 6.54
CA ALA A 40 -0.17 2.76 7.85
C ALA A 40 1.05 2.12 8.54
N PHE A 41 1.90 1.40 7.80
CA PHE A 41 3.12 0.83 8.34
C PHE A 41 4.21 1.87 8.60
N GLU A 42 4.29 2.93 7.80
CA GLU A 42 5.19 4.06 8.04
C GLU A 42 4.84 4.77 9.34
N LEU A 43 3.56 5.12 9.55
CA LEU A 43 3.07 5.68 10.82
C LEU A 43 3.42 4.78 12.01
N LEU A 44 3.24 3.47 11.87
CA LEU A 44 3.61 2.51 12.90
C LEU A 44 5.11 2.55 13.20
N LYS A 45 5.97 2.64 12.18
CA LYS A 45 7.44 2.74 12.34
C LYS A 45 7.88 4.06 12.94
N ILE A 46 7.22 5.17 12.59
CA ILE A 46 7.48 6.49 13.17
C ILE A 46 7.19 6.45 14.67
N GLN A 47 6.07 5.83 15.07
CA GLN A 47 5.66 5.75 16.47
C GLN A 47 6.54 4.84 17.31
N TRP A 48 6.92 3.70 16.74
CA TRP A 48 7.63 2.66 17.45
C TRP A 48 9.04 2.51 16.87
N ALA A 49 9.99 3.28 17.41
CA ALA A 49 11.38 3.29 16.95
C ALA A 49 12.05 1.90 16.93
N ILE A 50 11.58 0.96 17.76
CA ILE A 50 12.03 -0.44 17.77
C ILE A 50 11.77 -1.17 16.44
N LEU A 51 10.82 -0.70 15.62
CA LEU A 51 10.50 -1.25 14.31
C LEU A 51 11.38 -0.66 13.18
N ARG A 52 12.19 0.37 13.47
CA ARG A 52 13.02 1.06 12.47
C ARG A 52 14.41 0.43 12.29
N SER A 53 14.86 -0.38 13.24
CA SER A 53 16.20 -0.97 13.23
C SER A 53 16.15 -2.50 13.26
N CYS A 54 17.19 -3.12 12.70
CA CYS A 54 17.38 -4.56 12.83
C CYS A 54 17.52 -4.93 14.30
N SER A 55 16.67 -5.85 14.75
CA SER A 55 16.72 -6.34 16.12
C SER A 55 17.52 -7.65 16.19
N TYR A 56 18.28 -7.83 17.27
CA TYR A 56 18.95 -9.09 17.58
C TYR A 56 18.02 -10.12 18.27
N PHE A 57 16.72 -9.85 18.31
CA PHE A 57 15.75 -10.74 18.91
C PHE A 57 15.47 -11.96 18.03
N SER A 58 15.13 -13.09 18.64
CA SER A 58 14.64 -14.25 17.88
C SER A 58 13.39 -13.92 17.08
N ILE A 59 13.13 -14.64 15.98
CA ILE A 59 11.93 -14.45 15.13
C ILE A 59 10.64 -14.47 15.97
N LYS A 60 10.54 -15.40 16.94
CA LYS A 60 9.38 -15.50 17.84
C LYS A 60 9.18 -14.21 18.65
N THR A 61 10.26 -13.62 19.13
CA THR A 61 10.23 -12.36 19.89
C THR A 61 9.91 -11.17 18.98
N GLN A 62 10.49 -11.12 17.78
CA GLN A 62 10.18 -10.07 16.78
C GLN A 62 8.68 -10.06 16.45
N ASN A 63 8.08 -11.23 16.19
CA ASN A 63 6.64 -11.34 15.94
C ASN A 63 5.81 -10.80 17.12
N ARG A 64 6.21 -11.09 18.37
CA ARG A 64 5.53 -10.56 19.56
C ARG A 64 5.66 -9.04 19.68
N ILE A 65 6.83 -8.49 19.38
CA ILE A 65 7.06 -7.04 19.38
C ILE A 65 6.16 -6.37 18.34
N ILE A 66 6.14 -6.88 17.10
CA ILE A 66 5.29 -6.34 16.02
C ILE A 66 3.81 -6.38 16.44
N MET A 67 3.33 -7.52 16.97
CA MET A 67 1.96 -7.64 17.46
C MET A 67 1.65 -6.64 18.59
N ALA A 68 2.54 -6.49 19.56
CA ALA A 68 2.37 -5.55 20.66
C ALA A 68 2.28 -4.09 20.16
N CYS A 69 3.16 -3.69 19.23
CA CYS A 69 3.12 -2.37 18.60
C CYS A 69 1.80 -2.15 17.85
N CYS A 70 1.33 -3.11 17.06
CA CYS A 70 0.05 -3.01 16.35
C CYS A 70 -1.15 -2.89 17.31
N LEU A 71 -1.17 -3.69 18.38
CA LEU A 71 -2.24 -3.65 19.39
C LEU A 71 -2.28 -2.30 20.11
N LEU A 72 -1.12 -1.81 20.56
CA LEU A 72 -1.01 -0.51 21.22
C LEU A 72 -1.38 0.65 20.27
N HIS A 73 -0.91 0.61 19.03
CA HIS A 73 -1.27 1.59 18.00
C HIS A 73 -2.78 1.64 17.77
N ASN A 74 -3.41 0.48 17.57
CA ASN A 74 -4.86 0.40 17.38
C ASN A 74 -5.62 0.88 18.61
N PHE A 75 -5.17 0.52 19.82
CA PHE A 75 -5.77 0.98 21.06
C PHE A 75 -5.72 2.51 21.20
N ILE A 76 -4.56 3.12 20.94
CA ILE A 76 -4.38 4.58 20.96
C ILE A 76 -5.32 5.23 19.94
N ARG A 77 -5.38 4.72 18.70
CA ARG A 77 -6.30 5.26 17.68
C ARG A 77 -7.78 5.17 18.05
N THR A 78 -8.18 4.16 18.82
CA THR A 78 -9.58 4.03 19.26
C THR A 78 -9.92 4.91 20.48
N THR A 79 -8.93 5.27 21.28
CA THR A 79 -9.15 5.92 22.59
C THR A 79 -8.80 7.41 22.59
N MET A 80 -7.87 7.84 21.74
CA MET A 80 -7.44 9.24 21.64
C MET A 80 -8.15 9.91 20.47
N ALA A 81 -8.88 10.98 20.75
CA ALA A 81 -9.64 11.73 19.74
C ALA A 81 -8.72 12.45 18.73
N ASN A 82 -7.55 12.91 19.19
CA ASN A 82 -6.51 13.53 18.37
C ASN A 82 -5.19 12.84 18.69
N ASP A 83 -4.56 12.25 17.67
CA ASP A 83 -3.23 11.68 17.76
C ASP A 83 -2.25 12.68 17.12
N PRO A 84 -1.49 13.47 17.92
CA PRO A 84 -0.62 14.53 17.40
C PRO A 84 0.39 14.02 16.36
N MET A 85 0.73 12.74 16.48
CA MET A 85 1.65 12.05 15.60
C MET A 85 1.07 11.75 14.21
N GLN A 86 -0.24 11.83 14.01
CA GLN A 86 -0.87 11.71 12.69
C GLN A 86 -0.84 13.03 11.93
N ASP A 87 -0.92 14.16 12.64
CA ASP A 87 -0.96 15.49 12.07
C ASP A 87 0.43 15.89 11.53
N GLU A 88 1.52 15.55 12.22
CA GLU A 88 2.90 15.81 11.75
C GLU A 88 3.26 15.05 10.46
N VAL A 89 2.62 13.90 10.22
CA VAL A 89 2.93 13.00 9.09
C VAL A 89 2.06 13.31 7.86
N ALA A 90 1.01 14.12 8.01
CA ALA A 90 0.19 14.58 6.90
C ALA A 90 0.85 15.68 6.07
N GLU A 91 1.76 16.46 6.67
CA GLU A 91 2.40 17.63 6.04
C GLU A 91 3.73 17.30 5.33
N ASP A 92 4.42 16.21 5.69
CA ASP A 92 5.79 15.90 5.22
C ASP A 92 5.87 14.93 4.02
N HIS A 93 4.73 14.43 3.50
CA HIS A 93 4.74 13.28 2.58
C HIS A 93 4.21 13.53 1.16
N THR A 94 4.04 14.79 0.76
CA THR A 94 3.93 15.11 -0.68
C THR A 94 5.21 14.81 -1.47
N GLU A 95 6.34 14.54 -0.80
CA GLU A 95 7.64 14.28 -1.45
C GLU A 95 8.16 12.83 -1.28
N HIS A 96 7.54 11.99 -0.44
CA HIS A 96 8.01 10.63 -0.15
C HIS A 96 7.39 9.52 -1.01
N ASN A 97 6.88 9.85 -2.21
CA ASN A 97 6.58 8.84 -3.25
C ASN A 97 7.86 8.16 -3.80
N HIS A 98 9.05 8.60 -3.37
CA HIS A 98 10.34 7.99 -3.66
C HIS A 98 10.85 7.13 -2.48
N LEU A 99 10.15 6.04 -2.18
CA LEU A 99 10.88 4.88 -1.66
C LEU A 99 11.77 4.37 -2.81
N PRO A 100 13.09 4.17 -2.61
CA PRO A 100 13.88 3.45 -3.58
C PRO A 100 13.22 2.08 -3.75
N ASP A 101 13.03 1.68 -5.00
CA ASP A 101 12.70 0.32 -5.39
C ASP A 101 13.86 -0.57 -4.90
N ASP A 102 13.81 -0.98 -3.64
CA ASP A 102 14.64 -2.06 -3.12
C ASP A 102 14.16 -3.30 -3.86
N GLY A 103 14.92 -3.68 -4.89
CA GLY A 103 14.65 -4.77 -5.85
C GLY A 103 14.53 -6.17 -5.22
N SER A 104 14.10 -6.26 -3.97
CA SER A 104 13.65 -7.45 -3.28
C SER A 104 12.19 -7.81 -3.58
N TYR A 105 11.60 -7.28 -4.67
CA TYR A 105 10.36 -7.85 -5.18
C TYR A 105 10.63 -9.30 -5.60
N VAL A 106 9.78 -10.21 -5.17
CA VAL A 106 9.82 -11.60 -5.64
C VAL A 106 9.58 -11.57 -7.15
N ASP A 107 10.65 -11.60 -7.93
CA ASP A 107 10.62 -11.36 -9.38
C ASP A 107 9.93 -12.52 -10.14
N GLN A 108 9.92 -13.71 -9.54
CA GLN A 108 9.23 -14.88 -10.07
C GLN A 108 8.39 -15.58 -9.00
N VAL A 109 7.10 -15.29 -9.00
CA VAL A 109 6.09 -16.34 -8.81
C VAL A 109 5.28 -16.33 -10.09
N ASP A 110 5.47 -17.32 -10.96
CA ASP A 110 4.53 -17.54 -12.05
C ASP A 110 3.18 -17.86 -11.40
N THR A 111 2.28 -16.86 -11.36
CA THR A 111 0.91 -17.09 -10.93
C THR A 111 0.28 -18.08 -11.89
N SER A 112 -0.33 -19.12 -11.35
CA SER A 112 -1.01 -20.14 -12.15
C SER A 112 -2.07 -19.49 -13.06
N MET A 113 -2.45 -20.22 -14.11
CA MET A 113 -3.45 -19.74 -15.08
C MET A 113 -4.75 -19.32 -14.38
N GLU A 114 -5.14 -20.06 -13.34
CA GLU A 114 -6.31 -19.79 -12.50
C GLU A 114 -6.20 -18.44 -11.78
N TRP A 115 -5.04 -18.10 -11.21
CA TRP A 115 -4.85 -16.81 -10.53
C TRP A 115 -4.83 -15.63 -11.50
N ASN A 116 -4.27 -15.83 -12.69
CA ASN A 116 -4.30 -14.81 -13.74
C ASN A 116 -5.73 -14.56 -14.22
N GLN A 117 -6.50 -15.63 -14.42
CA GLN A 117 -7.90 -15.55 -14.81
C GLN A 117 -8.73 -14.84 -13.73
N TRP A 118 -8.57 -15.22 -12.46
CA TRP A 118 -9.27 -14.58 -11.34
C TRP A 118 -8.96 -13.08 -11.25
N ARG A 119 -7.69 -12.69 -11.44
CA ARG A 119 -7.30 -11.27 -11.51
C ARG A 119 -7.99 -10.56 -12.67
N ASP A 120 -8.04 -11.18 -13.84
CA ASP A 120 -8.66 -10.62 -15.04
C ASP A 120 -10.18 -10.45 -14.86
N GLU A 121 -10.85 -11.38 -14.20
CA GLU A 121 -12.28 -11.29 -13.86
C GLU A 121 -12.55 -10.10 -12.92
N ILE A 122 -11.74 -9.94 -11.88
CA ILE A 122 -11.84 -8.79 -10.96
C ILE A 122 -11.62 -7.47 -11.71
N ALA A 123 -10.56 -7.40 -12.51
CA ALA A 123 -10.20 -6.18 -13.23
C ALA A 123 -11.29 -5.78 -14.24
N GLN A 124 -11.85 -6.75 -14.96
CA GLN A 124 -12.97 -6.51 -15.89
C GLN A 124 -14.23 -6.06 -15.16
N SER A 125 -14.59 -6.72 -14.05
CA SER A 125 -15.73 -6.33 -13.22
C SER A 125 -15.61 -4.88 -12.73
N MET A 126 -14.45 -4.54 -12.15
CA MET A 126 -14.15 -3.17 -11.70
C MET A 126 -14.26 -2.14 -12.84
N PHE A 127 -13.79 -2.49 -14.03
CA PHE A 127 -13.83 -1.60 -15.18
C PHE A 127 -15.24 -1.43 -15.74
N ASN A 128 -16.05 -2.48 -15.75
CA ASN A 128 -17.46 -2.40 -16.16
C ASN A 128 -18.26 -1.52 -15.20
N GLU A 129 -18.09 -1.70 -13.89
CA GLU A 129 -18.71 -0.85 -12.87
C GLU A 129 -18.23 0.61 -12.98
N TRP A 130 -16.93 0.82 -13.19
CA TRP A 130 -16.39 2.17 -13.35
C TRP A 130 -16.93 2.89 -14.58
N ARG A 131 -17.17 2.16 -15.68
CA ARG A 131 -17.79 2.71 -16.89
C ARG A 131 -19.28 2.97 -16.72
N SER A 132 -20.00 2.16 -15.94
CA SER A 132 -21.44 2.36 -15.72
C SER A 132 -21.74 3.56 -14.81
N ASN A 133 -20.80 3.89 -13.91
CA ASN A 133 -20.94 4.97 -12.95
C ASN A 133 -20.40 6.33 -13.45
N ARG A 134 -20.14 6.45 -14.75
CA ARG A 134 -19.57 7.63 -15.41
C ARG A 134 -20.56 8.24 -16.41
#